data_AF-A0A519S1U2-F1
#
_entry.id   AF-A0A519S1U2-F1
#
_cell.length_a   1.000
_cell.length_b   1.000
_cell.length_c   1.000
_cell.angle_alpha   90.00
_cell.angle_beta   90.00
_cell.angle_gamma   90.00
#
_symmetry.space_group_name_H-M   'P 1'
#
loop_
_entity.id
_entity.type
_entity.pdbx_description
1 polymer ?
#
loop_
_entity_poly.entity_id
_entity_poly.type
_entity_poly.pdbx_seq_one_letter_code
_entity_poly.pdbx_strand_id
1 'polypeptide(L)'
;MNFTLVFQPDEYYPTISTELLAAVPEFITVFEVDDPADIYMVIGEFSRFLIASHTNPTLFQKCVEFINRSFELGGQETQDMLWVQVFESVDDHREVLPQFISHLSPYARTLFEAYQKACLETRNHLLKRGQ
;
A
#
# COMPACT_ATOMS: atom_id res chain seq x y z
N MET A 1 29.98 18.66 11.97
CA MET A 1 28.81 17.98 12.55
C MET A 1 28.72 16.62 11.89
N ASN A 2 28.94 15.53 12.63
CA ASN A 2 28.66 14.19 12.14
C ASN A 2 27.16 13.95 12.28
N PHE A 3 26.46 13.84 11.15
CA PHE A 3 25.09 13.35 11.14
C PHE A 3 25.16 11.82 11.26
N THR A 4 24.98 11.32 12.48
CA THR A 4 24.70 9.90 12.65
C THR A 4 23.26 9.69 12.16
N LEU A 5 23.11 9.04 11.00
CA LEU A 5 21.82 8.51 10.55
C LEU A 5 21.37 7.48 11.59
N VAL A 6 20.44 7.89 12.46
CA VAL A 6 19.74 6.94 13.34
C VAL A 6 18.66 6.31 12.48
N PHE A 7 18.87 5.05 12.07
CA PHE A 7 17.84 4.26 11.44
C PHE A 7 16.80 3.93 12.52
N GLN A 8 15.61 4.51 12.43
CA GLN A 8 14.51 4.12 13.30
C GLN A 8 13.89 2.87 12.68
N PRO A 9 13.94 1.71 13.35
CA PRO A 9 13.39 0.48 12.81
C PRO A 9 11.87 0.63 12.63
N ASP A 10 11.36 0.10 11.54
CA ASP A 10 9.91 0.02 11.29
C ASP A 10 9.33 -1.13 12.11
N GLU A 11 8.91 -0.84 13.34
CA GLU A 11 8.35 -1.85 14.25
C GLU A 11 6.96 -2.34 13.82
N TYR A 12 6.28 -1.62 12.92
CA TYR A 12 4.95 -1.97 12.43
C TYR A 12 5.01 -2.97 11.27
N TYR A 13 6.03 -2.87 10.41
CA TYR A 13 6.18 -3.74 9.25
C TYR A 13 6.04 -5.25 9.59
N PRO A 14 6.70 -5.81 10.63
CA PRO A 14 6.57 -7.23 10.96
C PRO A 14 5.18 -7.67 11.43
N THR A 15 4.30 -6.74 11.81
CA THR A 15 2.96 -7.04 12.36
C THR A 15 1.83 -6.78 11.37
N ILE A 16 2.15 -6.19 10.21
CA ILE A 16 1.15 -5.70 9.26
C ILE A 16 0.19 -6.79 8.76
N SER A 17 0.70 -8.00 8.52
CA SER A 17 -0.12 -9.14 8.09
C SER A 17 -1.12 -9.56 9.17
N THR A 18 -0.71 -9.56 10.44
CA THR A 18 -1.59 -9.85 11.58
C THR A 18 -2.63 -8.76 11.76
N GLU A 19 -2.23 -7.49 11.68
CA GLU A 19 -3.15 -6.34 11.76
C GLU A 19 -4.16 -6.33 10.59
N LEU A 20 -3.75 -6.76 9.40
CA LEU A 20 -4.63 -6.92 8.25
C LEU A 20 -5.74 -7.93 8.54
N LEU A 21 -5.41 -9.12 9.03
CA LEU A 21 -6.42 -10.14 9.32
C LEU A 21 -7.36 -9.73 10.46
N ALA A 22 -6.87 -8.93 11.41
CA ALA A 22 -7.71 -8.37 12.46
C ALA A 22 -8.67 -7.29 11.92
N ALA A 23 -8.20 -6.45 11.00
CA ALA A 23 -8.99 -5.35 10.44
C ALA A 23 -9.97 -5.80 9.33
N VAL A 24 -9.59 -6.80 8.55
CA VAL A 24 -10.33 -7.30 7.38
C VAL A 24 -10.43 -8.84 7.46
N PRO A 25 -11.21 -9.40 8.39
CA PRO A 25 -11.32 -10.85 8.58
C PRO A 25 -11.94 -11.59 7.39
N GLU A 26 -12.58 -10.86 6.47
CA GLU A 26 -13.08 -11.39 5.20
C GLU A 26 -11.94 -11.72 4.20
N PHE A 27 -10.75 -11.14 4.39
CA PHE A 27 -9.57 -11.47 3.61
C PHE A 27 -8.96 -12.78 4.12
N ILE A 28 -8.79 -13.73 3.21
CA ILE A 28 -8.18 -15.04 3.47
C ILE A 28 -6.98 -15.17 2.54
N THR A 29 -5.83 -15.52 3.11
CA THR A 29 -4.59 -15.75 2.36
C THR A 29 -4.12 -17.19 2.56
N VAL A 30 -3.39 -17.71 1.58
CA VAL A 30 -2.72 -19.01 1.64
C VAL A 30 -1.31 -18.93 2.22
N PHE A 31 -0.78 -17.72 2.39
CA PHE A 31 0.58 -17.46 2.88
C PHE A 31 0.64 -17.45 4.42
N GLU A 32 1.83 -17.68 4.96
CA GLU A 32 2.04 -17.68 6.41
C GLU A 32 2.12 -16.24 6.93
N VAL A 33 1.11 -15.84 7.70
CA VAL A 33 0.93 -14.45 8.18
C VAL A 33 2.03 -14.03 9.16
N ASP A 34 2.59 -14.99 9.90
CA ASP A 34 3.60 -14.77 10.92
C ASP A 34 5.03 -14.88 10.37
N ASP A 35 5.21 -15.23 9.08
CA ASP A 35 6.52 -15.25 8.44
C ASP A 35 6.84 -13.90 7.76
N PRO A 36 7.89 -13.17 8.21
CA PRO A 36 8.29 -11.92 7.57
C PRO A 36 8.63 -12.05 6.07
N ALA A 37 9.03 -13.24 5.60
CA ALA A 37 9.32 -13.49 4.19
C ALA A 37 8.06 -13.41 3.30
N ASP A 38 6.89 -13.66 3.89
CA ASP A 38 5.62 -13.76 3.18
C ASP A 38 4.83 -12.43 3.15
N ILE A 39 5.23 -11.42 3.94
CA ILE A 39 4.52 -10.14 4.06
C ILE A 39 4.21 -9.50 2.69
N TYR A 40 5.21 -9.45 1.79
CA TYR A 40 5.01 -8.90 0.45
C TYR A 40 3.96 -9.67 -0.36
N MET A 41 3.92 -11.00 -0.22
CA MET A 41 2.96 -11.85 -0.92
C MET A 41 1.56 -11.71 -0.34
N VAL A 42 1.44 -11.64 0.99
CA VAL A 42 0.17 -11.38 1.71
C VAL A 42 -0.42 -10.05 1.25
N ILE A 43 0.36 -8.97 1.26
CA ILE A 43 -0.14 -7.64 0.90
C ILE A 43 -0.42 -7.54 -0.62
N GLY A 44 0.34 -8.23 -1.46
CA GLY A 44 0.03 -8.34 -2.88
C GLY A 44 -1.24 -9.14 -3.18
N GLU A 45 -1.59 -10.13 -2.36
CA GLU A 45 -2.88 -10.82 -2.45
C GLU A 45 -4.02 -9.94 -1.94
N PHE A 46 -3.78 -9.20 -0.87
CA PHE A 46 -4.71 -8.23 -0.33
C PHE A 46 -5.06 -7.12 -1.32
N SER A 47 -4.10 -6.61 -2.10
CA SER A 47 -4.40 -5.58 -3.12
C SER A 47 -5.38 -6.08 -4.19
N ARG A 48 -5.25 -7.34 -4.61
CA ARG A 48 -6.23 -7.98 -5.51
C ARG A 48 -7.59 -8.14 -4.85
N PHE A 49 -7.62 -8.50 -3.57
CA PHE A 49 -8.86 -8.60 -2.80
C PHE A 49 -9.56 -7.24 -2.65
N LEU A 50 -8.82 -6.17 -2.37
CA LEU A 50 -9.32 -4.79 -2.34
C LEU A 50 -10.01 -4.43 -3.68
N ILE A 51 -9.33 -4.69 -4.80
CA ILE A 51 -9.86 -4.42 -6.15
C ILE A 51 -11.14 -5.21 -6.39
N ALA A 52 -11.15 -6.51 -6.06
CA ALA A 52 -12.34 -7.35 -6.21
C ALA A 52 -13.51 -6.89 -5.32
N SER A 53 -13.21 -6.21 -4.21
CA SER A 53 -14.20 -5.76 -3.23
C SER A 53 -14.86 -4.41 -3.57
N HIS A 54 -14.46 -3.73 -4.66
CA HIS A 54 -14.94 -2.36 -4.97
C HIS A 54 -16.48 -2.27 -5.10
N THR A 55 -17.15 -3.35 -5.52
CA THR A 55 -18.62 -3.40 -5.61
C THR A 55 -19.33 -3.60 -4.27
N ASN A 56 -18.58 -3.85 -3.19
CA ASN A 56 -19.08 -3.92 -1.82
C ASN A 56 -18.52 -2.73 -1.03
N PRO A 57 -19.25 -1.60 -0.95
CA PRO A 57 -18.71 -0.35 -0.38
C PRO A 57 -18.22 -0.48 1.06
N THR A 58 -18.92 -1.27 1.89
CA THR A 58 -18.53 -1.48 3.29
C THR A 58 -17.21 -2.24 3.39
N LEU A 59 -17.05 -3.32 2.62
CA LEU A 59 -15.82 -4.11 2.63
C LEU A 59 -14.66 -3.32 2.01
N PHE A 60 -14.91 -2.61 0.90
CA PHE A 60 -13.92 -1.75 0.28
C PHE A 60 -13.42 -0.67 1.24
N GLN A 61 -14.34 0.01 1.94
CA GLN A 61 -13.98 1.01 2.92
C GLN A 61 -13.11 0.43 4.04
N LYS A 62 -13.45 -0.74 4.61
CA LYS A 62 -12.61 -1.42 5.61
C LYS A 62 -11.19 -1.67 5.10
N CYS A 63 -11.05 -2.11 3.85
CA CYS A 63 -9.74 -2.34 3.24
C CYS A 63 -8.93 -1.04 3.13
N VAL A 64 -9.56 0.05 2.70
CA VAL A 64 -8.89 1.37 2.61
C VAL A 64 -8.58 1.94 3.99
N GLU A 65 -9.42 1.70 5.00
CA GLU A 65 -9.16 2.09 6.39
C GLU A 65 -7.92 1.37 6.95
N PHE A 66 -7.75 0.09 6.67
CA PHE A 66 -6.52 -0.64 6.99
C PHE A 66 -5.29 -0.01 6.32
N ILE A 67 -5.38 0.34 5.03
CA ILE A 67 -4.28 0.98 4.29
C ILE A 67 -3.93 2.34 4.89
N ASN A 68 -4.92 3.18 5.17
CA ASN A 68 -4.74 4.49 5.80
C ASN A 68 -4.00 4.35 7.14
N ARG A 69 -4.47 3.44 8.00
CA ARG A 69 -3.84 3.18 9.30
C ARG A 69 -2.42 2.64 9.15
N SER A 70 -2.17 1.79 8.17
CA SER A 70 -0.84 1.23 7.91
C SER A 70 0.16 2.30 7.47
N PHE A 71 -0.26 3.28 6.68
CA PHE A 71 0.58 4.45 6.37
C PHE A 71 0.87 5.29 7.61
N GLU A 72 -0.11 5.48 8.49
CA GLU A 72 0.06 6.30 9.71
C GLU A 72 0.95 5.66 10.77
N LEU A 73 0.91 4.33 10.92
CA LEU A 73 1.68 3.58 11.90
C LEU A 73 3.01 3.07 11.36
N GLY A 74 3.08 2.83 10.05
CA GLY A 74 4.23 2.25 9.37
C GLY A 74 5.38 3.22 9.15
N GLY A 75 6.59 2.72 9.32
CA GLY A 75 7.82 3.36 8.87
C GLY A 75 8.09 3.16 7.38
N GLN A 76 9.33 3.44 6.97
CA GLN A 76 9.73 3.43 5.57
C GLN A 76 9.44 2.08 4.87
N GLU A 77 9.72 0.96 5.52
CA GLU A 77 9.55 -0.37 4.92
C GLU A 77 8.08 -0.68 4.62
N THR A 78 7.19 -0.35 5.56
CA THR A 78 5.74 -0.43 5.36
C THR A 78 5.29 0.44 4.20
N GLN A 79 5.75 1.69 4.15
CA GLN A 79 5.35 2.64 3.12
C GLN A 79 5.81 2.18 1.74
N ASP A 80 7.07 1.72 1.61
CA ASP A 80 7.63 1.20 0.36
C ASP A 80 6.87 -0.04 -0.12
N MET A 81 6.54 -0.96 0.80
CA MET A 81 5.77 -2.16 0.47
C MET A 81 4.34 -1.81 0.01
N LEU A 82 3.64 -0.92 0.72
CA LEU A 82 2.27 -0.50 0.33
C LEU A 82 2.27 0.23 -1.00
N TRP A 83 3.29 1.05 -1.24
CA TRP A 83 3.48 1.74 -2.50
C TRP A 83 3.58 0.75 -3.66
N VAL A 84 4.43 -0.28 -3.54
CA VAL A 84 4.61 -1.30 -4.58
C VAL A 84 3.38 -2.20 -4.71
N GLN A 85 2.85 -2.72 -3.61
CA GLN A 85 1.81 -3.75 -3.69
C GLN A 85 0.40 -3.18 -3.89
N VAL A 86 0.10 -2.03 -3.30
CA VAL A 86 -1.26 -1.46 -3.28
C VAL A 86 -1.40 -0.33 -4.28
N PHE A 87 -0.56 0.71 -4.21
CA PHE A 87 -0.73 1.88 -5.07
C PHE A 87 -0.54 1.55 -6.55
N GLU A 88 0.48 0.76 -6.89
CA GLU A 88 0.68 0.27 -8.26
C GLU A 88 -0.53 -0.52 -8.75
N SER A 89 -0.97 -1.51 -7.97
CA SER A 89 -2.13 -2.34 -8.31
C SER A 89 -3.41 -1.51 -8.52
N VAL A 90 -3.68 -0.50 -7.69
CA VAL A 90 -4.89 0.32 -7.82
C VAL A 90 -4.79 1.29 -9.00
N ASP A 91 -3.62 1.89 -9.26
CA ASP A 91 -3.44 2.82 -10.38
C ASP A 91 -3.63 2.13 -11.75
N ASP A 92 -3.31 0.85 -11.83
CA ASP A 92 -3.58 0.00 -13.00
C ASP A 92 -5.08 -0.29 -13.22
N HIS A 93 -5.93 -0.12 -12.19
CA HIS A 93 -7.37 -0.43 -12.22
C HIS A 93 -8.22 0.85 -12.15
N ARG A 94 -8.42 1.47 -13.33
CA ARG A 94 -9.10 2.77 -13.47
C ARG A 94 -10.53 2.81 -12.94
N GLU A 95 -11.21 1.67 -12.91
CA GLU A 95 -12.56 1.53 -12.39
C GLU A 95 -12.63 1.65 -10.86
N VAL A 96 -11.57 1.26 -10.15
CA VAL A 96 -11.48 1.30 -8.69
C VAL A 96 -10.89 2.63 -8.20
N LEU A 97 -9.98 3.19 -8.98
CA LEU A 97 -9.18 4.36 -8.60
C LEU A 97 -10.00 5.57 -8.05
N PRO A 98 -11.12 6.01 -8.65
CA PRO A 98 -11.87 7.14 -8.11
C PRO A 98 -12.43 6.88 -6.71
N GLN A 99 -12.92 5.66 -6.48
CA GLN A 99 -13.45 5.25 -5.19
C GLN A 99 -12.31 5.16 -4.17
N PHE A 100 -11.19 4.56 -4.54
CA PHE A 100 -10.00 4.47 -3.69
C PHE A 100 -9.54 5.85 -3.19
N ILE A 101 -9.32 6.80 -4.12
CA ILE A 101 -8.90 8.17 -3.79
C ILE A 101 -9.88 8.86 -2.84
N SER A 102 -11.19 8.62 -3.01
CA SER A 102 -12.22 9.24 -2.18
C SER A 102 -12.21 8.76 -0.72
N HIS A 103 -11.61 7.59 -0.44
CA HIS A 103 -11.52 7.00 0.90
C HIS A 103 -10.13 7.16 1.55
N LEU A 104 -9.13 7.66 0.82
CA LEU A 104 -7.81 7.90 1.39
C LEU A 104 -7.85 9.00 2.46
N SER A 105 -7.11 8.78 3.54
CA SER A 105 -6.83 9.83 4.51
C SER A 105 -5.99 10.94 3.85
N PRO A 106 -6.00 12.19 4.37
CA PRO A 106 -5.17 13.25 3.81
C PRO A 106 -3.68 12.89 3.70
N TYR A 107 -3.17 12.11 4.66
CA TYR A 107 -1.79 11.64 4.66
C TYR A 107 -1.54 10.61 3.56
N ALA A 108 -2.32 9.54 3.52
CA ALA A 108 -2.19 8.49 2.50
C ALA A 108 -2.42 9.05 1.08
N ARG A 109 -3.32 10.02 0.93
CA ARG A 109 -3.52 10.75 -0.33
C ARG A 109 -2.29 11.51 -0.78
N THR A 110 -1.60 12.19 0.15
CA THR A 110 -0.35 12.90 -0.17
C THR A 110 0.71 11.94 -0.69
N LEU A 111 0.83 10.76 -0.06
CA LEU A 111 1.74 9.70 -0.52
C LEU A 111 1.35 9.16 -1.89
N PHE A 112 0.05 8.95 -2.13
CA PHE A 112 -0.46 8.49 -3.42
C PHE A 112 -0.19 9.49 -4.56
N GLU A 113 -0.38 10.78 -4.31
CA GLU A 113 -0.07 11.83 -5.28
C GLU A 113 1.44 11.91 -5.57
N ALA A 114 2.28 11.71 -4.56
CA ALA A 114 3.74 11.60 -4.73
C ALA A 114 4.11 10.38 -5.58
N TYR A 115 3.44 9.24 -5.38
CA TYR A 115 3.58 8.05 -6.21
C TYR A 115 3.28 8.32 -7.69
N GLN A 116 2.10 8.88 -7.96
CA GLN A 116 1.70 9.16 -9.33
C GLN A 116 2.68 10.12 -10.03
N LYS A 117 3.18 11.12 -9.29
CA LYS A 117 4.21 12.03 -9.80
C LYS A 117 5.52 11.30 -10.12
N ALA A 118 5.99 10.43 -9.23
CA ALA A 118 7.22 9.66 -9.44
C ALA A 118 7.12 8.76 -10.69
N CYS A 119 5.99 8.07 -10.88
CA CYS A 119 5.74 7.24 -12.07
C CYS A 119 5.76 8.06 -13.36
N LEU A 120 5.15 9.25 -13.36
CA LEU A 120 5.17 10.17 -14.50
C LEU A 120 6.59 10.64 -14.83
N GLU A 121 7.38 10.98 -13.83
CA GLU A 121 8.77 11.41 -14.00
C GLU A 121 9.65 10.30 -14.55
N THR A 122 9.55 9.08 -14.01
CA THR A 122 10.28 7.90 -14.51
C THR A 122 9.90 7.59 -15.96
N ARG A 123 8.60 7.61 -16.30
CA ARG A 123 8.14 7.40 -17.68
C ARG A 123 8.71 8.46 -18.64
N ASN A 124 8.67 9.72 -18.24
CA ASN A 124 9.21 10.81 -19.06
C ASN A 124 10.73 10.71 -19.23
N HIS A 125 11.45 10.24 -18.22
CA HIS A 125 12.88 10.00 -18.31
C HIS A 125 13.22 8.87 -19.29
N LEU A 126 12.47 7.76 -19.24
CA LEU A 126 12.64 6.64 -20.17
C LEU A 126 12.36 7.05 -21.63
N LEU A 127 11.29 7.81 -21.86
CA LEU A 127 10.95 8.31 -23.20
C LEU A 127 12.02 9.25 -23.78
N LYS A 128 12.64 10.09 -22.94
CA LYS A 128 13.75 10.98 -23.36
C LYS A 128 15.06 10.26 -23.64
N ARG A 129 15.27 9.06 -23.08
CA ARG A 129 16.45 8.22 -23.32
C ARG A 129 16.33 7.30 -24.53
N GLY A 130 15.10 7.06 -24.99
CA GLY A 130 14.81 6.28 -26.20
C GLY A 130 14.76 7.09 -27.50
N GLN A 131 15.08 8.40 -27.44
CA GLN A 131 15.24 9.31 -28.57
C GLN A 131 16.71 9.69 -28.74
#